data_AF-A0A699UVB8-F1
#
_entry.id   AF-A0A699UVB8-F1
#
_cell.length_a   1.000
_cell.length_b   1.000
_cell.length_c   1.000
_cell.angle_alpha   90.00
_cell.angle_beta   90.00
_cell.angle_gamma   90.00
#
_symmetry.space_group_name_H-M   'P 1'
#
loop_
_entity.id
_entity.type
_entity.pdbx_description
1 polymer ?
#
loop_
_entity_poly.entity_id
_entity_poly.type
_entity_poly.pdbx_seq_one_letter_code
_entity_poly.pdbx_strand_id
1 'polypeptide(L)'
;TVISCSKVQEYKAKGCHVFLAQISATKEDDKPERKQVKDVPIVQDFPEVFPEDLLGLPPARPVEFQIDLIPGATPVARAPYRLAPSEMKELSEQL
;
A
#
# COMPACT_ATOMS: atom_id res chain seq x y z
N THR A 1 -3.56 27.17 -21.05
CA THR A 1 -3.34 26.47 -22.33
C THR A 1 -1.85 26.29 -22.55
N VAL A 2 -1.38 25.07 -22.79
CA VAL A 2 0.02 24.84 -23.16
C VAL A 2 0.21 25.36 -24.59
N ILE A 3 1.18 26.26 -24.78
CA ILE A 3 1.49 26.87 -26.08
C ILE A 3 2.92 26.50 -26.48
N SER A 4 3.17 26.44 -27.79
CA SER A 4 4.53 26.22 -28.30
C SER A 4 5.43 27.43 -28.01
N CYS A 5 6.74 27.18 -27.89
CA CYS A 5 7.74 28.24 -27.67
C CYS A 5 7.67 29.35 -28.73
N SER A 6 7.45 29.00 -30.00
CA SER A 6 7.34 29.96 -31.11
C SER A 6 6.15 30.93 -30.95
N LYS A 7 5.07 30.50 -30.27
CA LYS A 7 3.89 31.35 -30.06
C LYS A 7 4.03 32.25 -28.83
N VAL A 8 4.98 32.00 -27.94
CA VAL A 8 5.16 32.79 -26.70
C VAL A 8 5.34 34.29 -27.01
N GLN A 9 6.10 34.65 -28.06
CA GLN A 9 6.33 36.04 -28.44
C GLN A 9 5.05 36.75 -28.91
N GLU A 10 4.21 36.05 -29.67
CA GLU A 10 2.93 36.56 -30.16
C GLU A 10 1.98 36.86 -28.99
N TYR A 11 1.87 35.95 -28.01
CA TYR A 11 1.03 36.14 -26.83
C TYR A 11 1.57 37.22 -25.89
N LYS A 12 2.90 37.36 -25.80
CA LYS A 12 3.53 38.47 -25.08
C LYS A 12 3.19 39.83 -25.72
N ALA A 13 3.24 39.92 -27.06
CA ALA A 13 2.87 41.13 -27.79
C ALA A 13 1.37 41.48 -27.67
N LYS A 14 0.52 40.47 -27.50
CA LYS A 14 -0.93 40.63 -27.21
C LYS A 14 -1.24 41.02 -25.76
N GLY A 15 -0.23 41.23 -24.92
CA GLY A 15 -0.39 41.62 -23.51
C GLY A 15 -0.80 40.47 -22.58
N CYS A 16 -0.75 39.22 -23.03
CA CYS A 16 -1.06 38.07 -22.20
C CYS A 16 0.08 37.79 -21.21
N HIS A 17 -0.29 37.35 -20.00
CA HIS A 17 0.68 36.92 -19.00
C HIS A 17 1.12 35.49 -19.32
N VAL A 18 2.43 35.29 -19.52
CA VAL A 18 3.02 33.99 -19.86
C VAL A 18 3.85 33.50 -18.69
N PHE A 19 3.67 32.24 -18.32
CA PHE A 19 4.42 31.58 -17.25
C PHE A 19 5.21 30.40 -17.83
N LEU A 20 6.44 30.23 -17.35
CA LEU A 20 7.27 29.06 -17.66
C LEU A 20 7.14 28.04 -16.53
N ALA A 21 6.71 26.83 -16.87
CA ALA A 21 6.71 25.70 -15.96
C ALA A 21 7.71 24.67 -16.46
N GLN A 22 8.60 24.22 -15.57
CA GLN A 22 9.52 23.12 -15.82
C GLN A 22 8.97 21.87 -15.16
N ILE A 23 8.79 20.80 -15.92
CA ILE A 23 8.43 19.48 -15.40
C ILE A 23 9.67 18.61 -15.48
N SER A 24 10.28 18.35 -14.33
CA SER A 24 11.34 17.36 -14.20
C SER A 24 10.74 16.03 -13.75
N ALA A 25 11.04 14.95 -14.47
CA ALA A 25 10.79 13.61 -13.97
C ALA A 25 11.74 13.37 -12.79
N THR A 26 11.22 13.42 -11.56
CA THR A 26 11.96 12.99 -10.38
C THR A 26 12.30 11.52 -10.55
N LYS A 27 13.60 11.21 -10.67
CA LYS A 27 14.07 9.83 -10.50
C LYS A 27 13.75 9.41 -9.07
N GLU A 28 13.55 8.12 -8.83
CA GLU A 28 13.16 7.57 -7.52
C GLU A 28 14.07 7.98 -6.34
N ASP A 29 15.25 8.53 -6.62
CA ASP A 29 16.19 9.08 -5.63
C ASP A 29 15.83 10.48 -5.09
N ASP A 30 14.98 11.26 -5.76
CA ASP A 30 14.47 12.56 -5.25
C ASP A 30 13.15 12.39 -4.47
N LYS A 31 13.03 11.26 -3.79
CA LYS A 31 11.92 10.99 -2.88
C LYS A 31 12.27 11.67 -1.55
N PRO A 32 11.42 12.55 -0.97
CA PRO A 32 11.51 12.72 0.47
C PRO A 32 11.37 11.31 1.04
N GLU A 33 12.32 10.85 1.87
CA GLU A 33 12.28 9.53 2.49
C GLU A 33 10.82 9.22 2.82
N ARG A 34 10.24 8.20 2.14
CA ARG A 34 8.85 7.85 2.38
C ARG A 34 8.79 7.56 3.87
N LYS A 35 8.03 8.37 4.60
CA LYS A 35 7.83 8.21 6.05
C LYS A 35 7.57 6.73 6.31
N GLN A 36 8.53 6.09 6.97
CA GLN A 36 8.43 4.69 7.31
C GLN A 36 7.39 4.56 8.42
N VAL A 37 6.79 3.39 8.56
CA VAL A 37 5.86 3.13 9.68
C VAL A 37 6.56 3.37 11.03
N LYS A 38 7.88 3.17 11.09
CA LYS A 38 8.77 3.47 12.23
C LYS A 38 8.84 4.95 12.60
N ASP A 39 8.49 5.86 11.70
CA ASP A 39 8.49 7.31 11.93
C ASP A 39 7.22 7.80 12.63
N VAL A 40 6.23 6.91 12.80
CA VAL A 40 5.02 7.20 13.56
C VAL A 40 5.35 7.12 15.05
N PRO A 41 5.16 8.20 15.84
CA PRO A 41 5.59 8.24 17.24
C PRO A 41 5.09 7.07 18.09
N ILE A 42 3.82 6.67 17.92
CA ILE A 42 3.25 5.55 18.68
C ILE A 42 3.88 4.20 18.33
N VAL A 43 4.43 4.02 17.13
CA VAL A 43 5.08 2.76 16.74
C VAL A 43 6.43 2.60 17.45
N GLN A 44 7.13 3.72 17.69
CA GLN A 44 8.41 3.72 18.42
C GLN A 44 8.25 3.31 19.89
N ASP A 45 7.09 3.58 20.48
CA ASP A 45 6.77 3.21 21.87
C ASP A 45 6.52 1.70 22.03
N PHE A 46 6.22 0.97 20.93
CA PHE A 46 5.87 -0.46 20.96
C PHE A 46 6.64 -1.29 19.93
N PRO A 47 7.99 -1.37 20.03
CA PRO A 47 8.81 -2.08 19.05
C PRO A 47 8.54 -3.60 19.02
N GLU A 48 8.07 -4.18 20.14
CA GLU A 48 7.74 -5.61 20.23
C GLU A 48 6.39 -5.95 19.54
N VAL A 49 5.50 -4.97 19.37
CA VAL A 49 4.19 -5.14 18.71
C VAL A 49 4.29 -4.94 17.20
N PHE A 50 5.29 -4.17 16.74
CA PHE A 50 5.53 -3.88 15.34
C PHE A 50 6.96 -4.30 14.91
N PRO A 51 7.34 -5.58 15.06
CA PRO A 51 8.64 -6.04 14.59
C PRO A 51 8.70 -5.98 13.06
N GLU A 52 9.90 -5.81 12.51
CA GLU A 52 10.11 -5.82 11.05
C GLU A 52 9.72 -7.15 10.41
N ASP A 53 9.90 -8.25 11.15
CA ASP A 53 9.55 -9.62 10.76
C ASP A 53 8.57 -10.24 11.77
N LEU A 54 7.59 -11.00 11.29
CA LEU A 54 6.65 -11.70 12.17
C LEU A 54 7.36 -12.87 12.88
N LEU A 55 7.40 -12.84 14.22
CA LEU A 55 8.11 -13.82 15.06
C LEU A 55 7.41 -15.21 15.18
N GLY A 56 6.44 -15.49 14.30
CA GLY A 56 5.67 -16.73 14.29
C GLY A 56 4.31 -16.61 14.99
N LEU A 57 3.75 -17.75 15.39
CA LEU A 57 2.45 -17.80 16.05
C LEU A 57 2.52 -17.14 17.43
N PRO A 58 1.45 -16.43 17.86
CA PRO A 58 1.40 -15.89 19.20
C PRO A 58 1.48 -17.03 20.23
N PRO A 59 2.00 -16.76 21.44
CA PRO A 59 1.98 -17.73 22.52
C PRO A 59 0.59 -18.31 22.76
N ALA A 60 0.54 -19.57 23.20
CA ALA A 60 -0.70 -20.22 23.58
C ALA A 60 -1.43 -19.35 24.61
N ARG A 61 -2.67 -18.96 24.30
CA ARG A 61 -3.47 -18.16 25.23
C ARG A 61 -4.05 -19.07 26.31
N PRO A 62 -4.19 -18.60 27.56
CA PRO A 62 -4.82 -19.38 28.63
C PRO A 62 -6.31 -19.66 28.40
N VAL A 63 -6.92 -18.92 27.47
CA VAL A 63 -8.35 -19.03 27.13
C VAL A 63 -8.46 -19.69 25.77
N GLU A 64 -9.26 -20.75 25.72
CA GLU A 64 -9.62 -21.41 24.47
C GLU A 64 -10.76 -20.64 23.79
N PHE A 65 -10.60 -20.32 22.51
CA PHE A 65 -11.69 -19.72 21.73
C PHE A 65 -12.63 -20.81 21.27
N GLN A 66 -13.88 -20.77 21.73
CA GLN A 66 -14.94 -21.66 21.27
C GLN A 66 -15.75 -20.95 20.18
N ILE A 67 -16.11 -21.70 19.12
CA ILE A 67 -17.01 -21.22 18.07
C ILE A 67 -18.39 -21.78 18.39
N ASP A 68 -19.24 -20.94 18.98
CA ASP A 68 -20.62 -21.31 19.26
C ASP A 68 -21.43 -21.37 17.97
N LEU A 69 -22.02 -22.54 17.71
CA LEU A 69 -22.92 -22.74 16.59
C LEU A 69 -24.36 -22.50 17.03
N ILE A 70 -25.12 -21.79 16.21
CA ILE A 70 -26.58 -21.73 16.39
C ILE A 70 -27.17 -23.15 16.24
N PRO A 71 -28.19 -23.53 17.04
CA PRO A 71 -28.81 -24.84 16.92
C PRO A 71 -29.31 -25.10 15.49
N GLY A 72 -28.91 -26.23 14.92
CA GLY A 72 -29.26 -26.62 13.54
C GLY A 72 -28.28 -26.13 12.46
N ALA A 73 -27.20 -25.42 12.81
CA ALA A 73 -26.12 -25.12 11.88
C ALA A 73 -25.47 -26.41 11.36
N THR A 74 -25.24 -26.48 10.04
CA THR A 74 -24.56 -27.58 9.37
C THR A 74 -23.21 -27.12 8.82
N PRO A 75 -22.18 -27.98 8.78
CA PRO A 75 -20.91 -27.63 8.16
C PRO A 75 -21.08 -27.25 6.69
N VAL A 76 -20.41 -26.18 6.27
CA VAL A 76 -20.40 -25.74 4.88
C VAL A 76 -19.20 -26.34 4.16
N ALA A 77 -19.45 -27.12 3.12
CA ALA A 77 -18.44 -27.58 2.19
C ALA A 77 -18.63 -26.89 0.83
N ARG A 78 -17.60 -26.21 0.33
CA ARG A 78 -17.57 -25.59 -0.99
C ARG A 78 -16.29 -25.98 -1.71
N ALA A 79 -16.38 -26.18 -3.03
CA ALA A 79 -15.19 -26.42 -3.84
C ALA A 79 -14.27 -25.18 -3.80
N PRO A 80 -12.93 -25.36 -3.75
CA PRO A 80 -12.00 -24.25 -3.87
C PRO A 80 -12.18 -23.50 -5.20
N TYR A 81 -11.89 -22.20 -5.19
CA TYR A 81 -11.85 -21.42 -6.43
C TYR A 81 -10.68 -21.88 -7.31
N ARG A 82 -10.83 -21.69 -8.63
CA ARG A 82 -9.73 -21.92 -9.56
C ARG A 82 -8.74 -20.77 -9.43
N LEU A 83 -7.52 -21.11 -9.05
CA LEU A 83 -6.39 -20.18 -8.95
C LEU A 83 -5.40 -20.45 -10.08
N ALA A 84 -4.80 -19.40 -10.61
CA ALA A 84 -3.67 -19.52 -11.52
C ALA A 84 -2.44 -20.11 -10.79
N PRO A 85 -1.46 -20.70 -11.50
CA PRO A 85 -0.27 -21.26 -10.87
C PRO A 85 0.51 -20.26 -9.99
N SER A 86 0.53 -18.97 -10.37
CA SER A 86 1.17 -17.91 -9.57
C SER A 86 0.45 -17.64 -8.25
N GLU A 87 -0.87 -17.62 -8.27
CA GLU A 87 -1.72 -17.39 -7.08
C GLU A 87 -1.64 -18.59 -6.13
N MET A 88 -1.62 -19.81 -6.68
CA MET A 88 -1.40 -21.03 -5.88
C MET A 88 -0.05 -21.02 -5.17
N LYS A 89 1.00 -20.56 -5.86
CA LYS A 89 2.34 -20.42 -5.29
C LYS A 89 2.33 -19.40 -4.14
N GLU A 90 1.77 -18.22 -4.37
CA GLU A 90 1.65 -17.18 -3.35
C GLU A 90 0.85 -17.66 -2.13
N LEU A 91 -0.28 -18.33 -2.34
CA LEU A 91 -1.09 -18.89 -1.25
C LEU A 91 -0.29 -19.93 -0.45
N SER A 92 0.52 -20.76 -1.11
CA SER A 92 1.38 -21.74 -0.43
C SER A 92 2.56 -21.13 0.32
N GLU A 93 2.97 -19.92 -0.04
CA GLU A 93 4.02 -19.19 0.69
C GLU A 93 3.47 -18.53 1.96
N GLN A 94 2.17 -18.23 1.99
CA GLN A 94 1.48 -17.61 3.12
C GLN A 94 0.97 -18.60 4.19
N LEU A 95 0.67 -19.84 3.78
CA LEU A 95 0.12 -20.90 4.64
C LEU A 95 1.23 -21.80 5.23
#